data_AF-C8P4W5-F1
#
_entry.id   AF-C8P4W5-F1
#
_cell.length_a   1.000
_cell.length_b   1.000
_cell.length_c   1.000
_cell.angle_alpha   90.00
_cell.angle_beta   90.00
_cell.angle_gamma   90.00
#
_symmetry.space_group_name_H-M   'P 1'
#
loop_
_entity.id
_entity.type
_entity.pdbx_description
1 polymer ?
#
loop_
_entity_poly.entity_id
_entity_poly.type
_entity_poly.pdbx_seq_one_letter_code
_entity_poly.pdbx_strand_id
1 'polypeptide(L)'
;MRKIKLVILSIMLLLALNLPPVGADSRPLTDQQLGILVGLAVDSHWVRQESASQSLVYGIVTPADQVPAGVSRDDSYLVARDGDAPTVVYYRLGGQQVYVSYPAAGKHHLRTVKFTVRQLRHRFFRTAAQRRQVNALVSKLQTE
;
A
#
# COMPACT_ATOMS: atom_id res chain seq x y z
N MET A 1 62.01 0.69 38.80
CA MET A 1 62.05 1.95 38.00
C MET A 1 62.06 1.53 36.52
N ARG A 2 61.18 1.89 35.58
CA ARG A 2 60.00 2.76 35.45
C ARG A 2 58.95 1.94 34.67
N LYS A 3 57.69 1.91 35.10
CA LYS A 3 56.58 1.32 34.32
C LYS A 3 55.88 2.46 33.57
N ILE A 4 55.86 2.38 32.25
CA ILE A 4 55.18 3.32 31.35
C ILE A 4 53.67 3.11 31.54
N LYS A 5 52.96 4.15 32.04
CA LYS A 5 51.49 4.16 32.07
C LYS A 5 51.01 4.75 30.75
N LEU A 6 50.49 3.88 29.88
CA LEU A 6 49.76 4.26 28.67
C LEU A 6 48.36 4.73 29.12
N VAL A 7 48.12 6.04 29.10
CA VAL A 7 46.78 6.60 29.35
C VAL A 7 46.09 6.67 28.00
N ILE A 8 45.21 5.71 27.72
CA ILE A 8 44.34 5.73 26.54
C ILE A 8 43.17 6.67 26.86
N LEU A 9 43.24 7.85 26.26
CA LEU A 9 42.20 8.85 26.17
C LEU A 9 41.02 8.29 25.35
N SER A 10 40.01 7.72 26.00
CA SER A 10 38.77 7.30 25.33
C SER A 10 37.80 8.47 25.31
N ILE A 11 37.75 9.15 24.17
CA ILE A 11 36.79 10.18 23.81
C ILE A 11 35.40 9.53 23.74
N MET A 12 34.57 9.79 24.74
CA MET A 12 33.14 9.48 24.72
C MET A 12 32.42 10.62 23.99
N LEU A 13 32.25 10.48 22.67
CA LEU A 13 31.43 11.38 21.85
C LEU A 13 30.36 10.58 21.09
N LEU A 14 29.11 10.85 21.48
CA LEU A 14 27.82 10.72 20.77
C LEU A 14 27.65 9.61 19.72
N LEU A 15 26.60 8.81 19.91
CA LEU A 15 25.48 8.76 18.96
C LEU A 15 24.33 7.99 19.61
N ALA A 16 23.29 8.72 20.03
CA ALA A 16 21.96 8.15 20.20
C ALA A 16 21.48 7.71 18.81
N LEU A 17 21.86 6.50 18.42
CA LEU A 17 21.32 5.80 17.27
C LEU A 17 19.84 5.56 17.55
N ASN A 18 19.02 6.47 17.05
CA ASN A 18 17.59 6.29 16.86
C ASN A 18 17.43 5.24 15.74
N LEU A 19 17.76 3.98 16.06
CA LEU A 19 17.54 2.84 15.19
C LEU A 19 16.04 2.72 14.97
N PRO A 20 15.53 2.80 13.72
CA PRO A 20 14.14 2.46 13.47
C PRO A 20 13.93 1.01 13.92
N PRO A 21 12.81 0.68 14.60
CA PRO A 21 12.58 -0.67 15.08
C PRO A 21 12.62 -1.65 13.91
N VAL A 22 13.65 -2.51 13.90
CA VAL A 22 13.81 -3.63 12.99
C VAL A 22 12.65 -4.58 13.26
N GLY A 23 11.61 -4.52 12.44
CA GLY A 23 10.47 -5.44 12.56
C GLY A 23 9.20 -5.02 11.82
N ALA A 24 8.98 -3.74 11.54
CA ALA A 24 7.77 -3.29 10.83
C ALA A 24 7.91 -3.34 9.29
N ASP A 25 9.13 -3.21 8.78
CA ASP A 25 9.39 -3.14 7.33
C ASP A 25 9.45 -4.52 6.64
N SER A 26 9.49 -5.60 7.43
CA SER A 26 9.57 -6.99 6.95
C SER A 26 8.26 -7.77 6.99
N ARG A 27 7.22 -7.27 7.67
CA ARG A 27 5.92 -7.95 7.70
C ARG A 27 5.23 -7.87 6.34
N PRO A 28 4.76 -9.00 5.77
CA PRO A 28 3.94 -8.99 4.55
C PRO A 28 2.74 -8.05 4.70
N LEU A 29 2.40 -7.34 3.62
CA LEU A 29 1.15 -6.59 3.58
C LEU A 29 -0.01 -7.57 3.48
N THR A 30 -1.10 -7.30 4.18
CA THR A 30 -2.39 -7.91 3.87
C THR A 30 -2.86 -7.45 2.50
N ASP A 31 -3.73 -8.22 1.85
CA ASP A 31 -4.23 -7.85 0.53
C ASP A 31 -5.00 -6.52 0.56
N GLN A 32 -5.83 -6.28 1.58
CA GLN A 32 -6.51 -5.00 1.80
C GLN A 32 -5.54 -3.81 1.98
N GLN A 33 -4.43 -4.01 2.72
CA GLN A 33 -3.38 -2.99 2.81
C GLN A 33 -2.74 -2.74 1.44
N LEU A 34 -2.49 -3.80 0.67
CA LEU A 34 -1.98 -3.67 -0.69
C LEU A 34 -2.98 -2.91 -1.59
N GLY A 35 -4.27 -3.21 -1.49
CA GLY A 35 -5.35 -2.50 -2.17
C GLY A 35 -5.33 -1.02 -1.87
N ILE A 36 -5.29 -0.60 -0.61
CA ILE A 36 -5.20 0.83 -0.24
C ILE A 36 -3.94 1.47 -0.83
N LEU A 37 -2.79 0.80 -0.76
CA LEU A 37 -1.53 1.29 -1.34
C LEU A 37 -1.63 1.49 -2.86
N VAL A 38 -2.25 0.54 -3.56
CA VAL A 38 -2.50 0.59 -5.00
C VAL A 38 -3.48 1.72 -5.33
N GLY A 39 -4.61 1.82 -4.61
CA GLY A 39 -5.58 2.89 -4.80
C GLY A 39 -4.96 4.27 -4.60
N LEU A 40 -4.15 4.46 -3.55
CA LEU A 40 -3.39 5.70 -3.33
C LEU A 40 -2.37 5.99 -4.43
N ALA A 41 -1.83 4.96 -5.09
CA ALA A 41 -0.91 5.12 -6.22
C ALA A 41 -1.62 5.54 -7.51
N VAL A 42 -2.85 5.07 -7.72
CA VAL A 42 -3.71 5.37 -8.87
C VAL A 42 -4.36 6.74 -8.70
N ASP A 43 -5.12 6.94 -7.62
CA ASP A 43 -5.79 8.20 -7.29
C ASP A 43 -5.95 8.33 -5.77
N SER A 44 -5.05 9.10 -5.16
CA SER A 44 -5.10 9.34 -3.71
C SER A 44 -6.22 10.27 -3.26
N HIS A 45 -6.80 11.07 -4.16
CA HIS A 45 -7.93 11.94 -3.84
C HIS A 45 -9.19 11.09 -3.73
N TRP A 46 -9.45 10.27 -4.75
CA TRP A 46 -10.55 9.32 -4.78
C TRP A 46 -10.58 8.41 -3.54
N VAL A 47 -9.47 7.74 -3.19
CA VAL A 47 -9.43 6.87 -2.00
C VAL A 47 -9.79 7.61 -0.71
N ARG A 48 -9.34 8.86 -0.54
CA ARG A 48 -9.64 9.63 0.67
C ARG A 48 -11.09 10.09 0.70
N GLN A 49 -11.61 10.53 -0.45
CA GLN A 49 -13.00 10.94 -0.60
C GLN A 49 -13.93 9.78 -0.28
N GLU A 50 -13.77 8.63 -0.95
CA GLU A 50 -14.64 7.47 -0.75
C GLU A 50 -14.47 6.83 0.63
N SER A 51 -13.28 6.89 1.23
CA SER A 51 -13.09 6.45 2.62
C SER A 51 -13.74 7.40 3.63
N ALA A 52 -13.84 8.70 3.32
CA ALA A 52 -14.52 9.67 4.18
C ALA A 52 -16.04 9.51 4.13
N SER A 53 -16.61 9.22 2.96
CA SER A 53 -18.04 8.87 2.79
C SER A 53 -18.36 7.42 3.15
N GLN A 54 -17.35 6.63 3.58
CA GLN A 54 -17.48 5.20 3.89
C GLN A 54 -18.01 4.36 2.72
N SER A 55 -17.83 4.81 1.48
CA SER A 55 -18.31 4.15 0.25
C SER A 55 -17.26 3.27 -0.41
N LEU A 56 -16.01 3.27 0.08
CA LEU A 56 -14.93 2.46 -0.48
C LEU A 56 -15.07 0.99 -0.07
N VAL A 57 -15.26 0.12 -1.07
CA VAL A 57 -15.45 -1.32 -0.93
C VAL A 57 -14.20 -2.05 -1.40
N TYR A 58 -13.83 -3.09 -0.68
CA TYR A 58 -12.86 -4.10 -1.08
C TYR A 58 -13.59 -5.41 -1.41
N GLY A 59 -13.23 -6.01 -2.54
CA GLY A 59 -13.72 -7.32 -2.93
C GLY A 59 -12.67 -8.13 -3.68
N ILE A 60 -13.01 -9.39 -3.94
CA ILE A 60 -12.25 -10.31 -4.79
C ILE A 60 -13.17 -10.72 -5.93
N VAL A 61 -12.68 -10.64 -7.16
CA VAL A 61 -13.44 -11.08 -8.33
C VAL A 61 -13.83 -12.55 -8.13
N THR A 62 -15.08 -12.86 -8.39
CA THR A 62 -15.63 -14.20 -8.38
C THR A 62 -15.94 -14.67 -9.81
N PRO A 63 -16.05 -15.98 -10.04
CA PRO A 63 -16.43 -16.49 -11.37
C PRO A 63 -17.80 -16.02 -11.89
N ALA A 64 -18.68 -15.53 -11.01
CA ALA A 64 -19.99 -15.00 -11.37
C ALA A 64 -19.93 -13.54 -11.83
N ASP A 65 -18.86 -12.82 -11.54
CA ASP A 65 -18.73 -11.40 -11.85
C ASP A 65 -18.47 -11.17 -13.34
N GLN A 66 -19.13 -10.16 -13.88
CA GLN A 66 -18.86 -9.66 -15.24
C GLN A 66 -17.71 -8.66 -15.16
N VAL A 67 -16.49 -9.11 -15.48
CA VAL A 67 -15.28 -8.27 -15.46
C VAL A 67 -14.77 -7.94 -16.86
N PRO A 68 -14.14 -6.76 -17.06
CA PRO A 68 -13.55 -6.40 -18.35
C PRO A 68 -12.42 -7.35 -18.77
N ALA A 69 -12.13 -7.38 -20.06
CA ALA A 69 -11.01 -8.15 -20.61
C ALA A 69 -9.67 -7.76 -19.93
N GLY A 70 -8.90 -8.78 -19.53
CA GLY A 70 -7.61 -8.60 -18.87
C GLY A 70 -7.64 -8.59 -17.34
N VAL A 71 -8.84 -8.62 -16.73
CA VAL A 71 -9.03 -8.87 -15.30
C VAL A 71 -9.15 -10.38 -15.07
N SER A 72 -8.43 -10.91 -14.08
CA SER A 72 -8.49 -12.33 -13.71
C SER A 72 -9.65 -12.60 -12.75
N ARG A 73 -10.10 -13.87 -12.71
CA ARG A 73 -11.20 -14.33 -11.83
C ARG A 73 -10.81 -14.47 -10.36
N ASP A 74 -9.60 -14.06 -10.00
CA ASP A 74 -9.01 -14.06 -8.66
C ASP A 74 -8.32 -12.72 -8.35
N ASP A 75 -8.50 -11.70 -9.20
CA ASP A 75 -7.99 -10.37 -8.93
C ASP A 75 -8.78 -9.74 -7.77
N SER A 76 -8.09 -9.02 -6.89
CA SER A 76 -8.72 -8.18 -5.89
C SER A 76 -9.11 -6.84 -6.50
N TYR A 77 -10.09 -6.15 -5.92
CA TYR A 77 -10.46 -4.82 -6.39
C TYR A 77 -10.85 -3.87 -5.27
N LEU A 78 -10.71 -2.58 -5.57
CA LEU A 78 -11.32 -1.48 -4.82
C LEU A 78 -12.34 -0.76 -5.70
N VAL A 79 -13.51 -0.46 -5.16
CA VAL A 79 -14.57 0.24 -5.88
C VAL A 79 -15.33 1.18 -4.95
N ALA A 80 -15.93 2.24 -5.50
CA ALA A 80 -16.90 3.07 -4.79
C ALA A 80 -18.30 2.48 -4.95
N ARG A 81 -19.03 2.28 -3.84
CA ARG A 81 -20.40 1.73 -3.87
C ARG A 81 -21.40 2.65 -4.61
N ASP A 82 -21.24 3.96 -4.50
CA ASP A 82 -22.29 4.94 -4.85
C ASP A 82 -21.87 5.96 -5.93
N GLY A 83 -20.80 5.71 -6.70
CA GLY A 83 -20.26 6.67 -7.68
C GLY A 83 -20.89 6.59 -9.08
N ASP A 84 -21.21 7.75 -9.68
CA ASP A 84 -21.54 7.87 -11.11
C ASP A 84 -20.37 7.34 -11.96
N ALA A 85 -20.56 6.15 -12.54
CA ALA A 85 -19.54 5.26 -13.08
C ALA A 85 -18.49 4.86 -12.02
N PRO A 86 -18.58 3.65 -11.42
CA PRO A 86 -17.69 3.27 -10.34
C PRO A 86 -16.24 3.26 -10.83
N THR A 87 -15.43 4.19 -10.31
CA THR A 87 -13.98 4.07 -10.38
C THR A 87 -13.62 2.77 -9.67
N VAL A 88 -13.19 1.78 -10.46
CA VAL A 88 -12.76 0.46 -9.99
C VAL A 88 -11.27 0.30 -10.23
N VAL A 89 -10.56 -0.24 -9.25
CA VAL A 89 -9.14 -0.53 -9.35
C VAL A 89 -8.95 -2.01 -9.06
N TYR A 90 -8.73 -2.80 -10.11
CA TYR A 90 -8.36 -4.21 -10.02
C TYR A 90 -6.86 -4.33 -9.77
N TYR A 91 -6.45 -5.31 -8.98
CA TYR A 91 -5.05 -5.59 -8.74
C TYR A 91 -4.78 -7.04 -8.38
N ARG A 92 -3.56 -7.48 -8.69
CA ARG A 92 -3.07 -8.82 -8.34
C ARG A 92 -1.59 -8.81 -8.06
N LEU A 93 -1.20 -9.58 -7.04
CA LEU A 93 0.18 -9.83 -6.70
C LEU A 93 0.77 -10.96 -7.56
N GLY A 94 1.85 -10.67 -8.28
CA GLY A 94 2.68 -11.67 -8.97
C GLY A 94 4.12 -11.59 -8.45
N GLY A 95 4.43 -12.39 -7.43
CA GLY A 95 5.72 -12.34 -6.73
C GLY A 95 5.94 -11.00 -6.03
N GLN A 96 6.90 -10.20 -6.48
CA GLN A 96 7.14 -8.84 -5.95
C GLN A 96 6.48 -7.73 -6.77
N GLN A 97 5.83 -8.08 -7.87
CA GLN A 97 5.11 -7.13 -8.73
C GLN A 97 3.63 -7.13 -8.40
N VAL A 98 3.01 -5.98 -8.57
CA VAL A 98 1.58 -5.76 -8.40
C VAL A 98 1.09 -5.21 -9.72
N TYR A 99 0.24 -5.98 -10.39
CA TYR A 99 -0.40 -5.60 -11.64
C TYR A 99 -1.68 -4.88 -11.26
N VAL A 100 -1.90 -3.69 -11.82
CA VAL A 100 -3.03 -2.83 -11.45
C VAL A 100 -3.74 -2.39 -12.71
N SER A 101 -5.04 -2.62 -12.78
CA SER A 101 -5.89 -2.29 -13.93
C SER A 101 -7.05 -1.41 -13.49
N TYR A 102 -7.21 -0.25 -14.12
CA TYR A 102 -8.23 0.75 -13.76
C TYR A 102 -8.72 1.53 -14.99
N PRO A 103 -9.96 2.04 -14.98
CA PRO A 103 -10.47 2.90 -16.05
C PRO A 103 -9.61 4.16 -16.17
N ALA A 104 -9.08 4.43 -17.35
CA ALA A 104 -8.48 5.73 -17.62
C ALA A 104 -9.58 6.78 -17.83
N ALA A 105 -9.37 8.01 -17.34
CA ALA A 105 -10.32 9.09 -17.50
C ALA A 105 -10.80 9.22 -18.96
N GLY A 106 -12.13 9.19 -19.15
CA GLY A 106 -12.77 9.31 -20.46
C GLY A 106 -12.61 8.11 -21.39
N LYS A 107 -12.18 6.93 -20.90
CA LYS A 107 -12.03 5.71 -21.70
C LYS A 107 -12.83 4.54 -21.14
N HIS A 108 -13.40 3.74 -22.05
CA HIS A 108 -14.11 2.50 -21.72
C HIS A 108 -13.19 1.29 -21.52
N HIS A 109 -11.88 1.43 -21.75
CA HIS A 109 -10.90 0.35 -21.58
C HIS A 109 -10.05 0.56 -20.33
N LEU A 110 -9.68 -0.54 -19.69
CA LEU A 110 -8.76 -0.52 -18.55
C LEU A 110 -7.34 -0.19 -19.02
N ARG A 111 -6.67 0.68 -18.27
CA ARG A 111 -5.22 0.86 -18.33
C ARG A 111 -4.57 -0.05 -17.30
N THR A 112 -3.55 -0.79 -17.72
CA THR A 112 -2.73 -1.62 -16.82
C THR A 112 -1.39 -0.95 -16.53
N VAL A 113 -1.02 -0.87 -15.26
CA VAL A 113 0.29 -0.42 -14.78
C VAL A 113 0.87 -1.47 -13.83
N LYS A 114 2.19 -1.41 -13.62
CA LYS A 114 2.88 -2.31 -12.70
C LYS A 114 3.59 -1.50 -11.63
N PHE A 115 3.46 -1.93 -10.39
CA PHE A 115 4.26 -1.45 -9.28
C PHE A 115 5.03 -2.62 -8.68
N THR A 116 6.10 -2.31 -7.96
CA THR A 116 6.68 -3.28 -7.02
C THR A 116 6.11 -3.05 -5.62
N VAL A 117 5.99 -4.11 -4.83
CA VAL A 117 5.60 -4.00 -3.41
C VAL A 117 6.54 -3.04 -2.68
N ARG A 118 7.85 -3.06 -3.01
CA ARG A 118 8.84 -2.14 -2.46
C ARG A 118 8.53 -0.67 -2.76
N GLN A 119 8.16 -0.34 -4.00
CA GLN A 119 7.79 1.03 -4.38
C GLN A 119 6.55 1.50 -3.61
N LEU A 120 5.52 0.66 -3.51
CA LEU A 120 4.29 0.99 -2.79
C LEU A 120 4.55 1.21 -1.29
N ARG A 121 5.32 0.30 -0.66
CA ARG A 121 5.72 0.44 0.75
C ARG A 121 6.53 1.71 0.97
N HIS A 122 7.52 1.97 0.12
CA HIS A 122 8.37 3.14 0.25
C HIS A 122 7.56 4.45 0.18
N ARG A 123 6.57 4.50 -0.71
CA ARG A 123 5.76 5.70 -0.94
C ARG A 123 4.69 5.92 0.14
N PHE A 124 4.04 4.85 0.61
CA PHE A 124 2.81 4.98 1.40
C PHE A 124 2.79 4.21 2.73
N PHE A 125 3.81 3.40 3.06
CA PHE A 125 3.78 2.51 4.23
C PHE A 125 5.13 2.41 4.98
N ARG A 126 6.03 3.39 4.77
CA ARG A 126 7.40 3.38 5.31
C ARG A 126 7.45 3.83 6.77
N THR A 127 6.75 4.91 7.12
CA THR A 127 6.80 5.49 8.47
C THR A 127 5.67 4.94 9.36
N ALA A 128 5.85 5.02 10.68
CA ALA A 128 4.79 4.63 11.61
C ALA A 128 3.50 5.45 11.41
N ALA A 129 3.61 6.74 11.06
CA ALA A 129 2.47 7.59 10.75
C ALA A 129 1.73 7.12 9.49
N GLN A 130 2.49 6.82 8.42
CA GLN A 130 1.93 6.26 7.18
C GLN A 130 1.21 4.92 7.42
N ARG A 131 1.82 4.02 8.20
CA ARG A 131 1.20 2.75 8.58
C ARG A 131 -0.12 2.92 9.32
N ARG A 132 -0.16 3.83 10.31
CA ARG A 132 -1.41 4.17 11.03
C ARG A 132 -2.47 4.71 10.09
N GLN A 133 -2.09 5.61 9.18
CA GLN A 133 -3.02 6.18 8.21
C GLN A 133 -3.60 5.10 7.27
N VAL A 134 -2.75 4.23 6.73
CA VAL A 134 -3.20 3.13 5.86
C VAL A 134 -4.10 2.16 6.63
N ASN A 135 -3.73 1.79 7.86
CA ASN A 135 -4.57 0.91 8.68
C ASN A 135 -5.93 1.54 9.02
N ALA A 136 -5.99 2.86 9.18
CA ALA A 136 -7.25 3.58 9.38
C ALA A 136 -8.11 3.64 8.11
N LEU A 137 -7.50 3.66 6.93
CA LEU A 137 -8.23 3.51 5.66
C LEU A 137 -8.76 2.07 5.51
N VAL A 138 -7.93 1.07 5.81
CA VAL A 138 -8.32 -0.35 5.79
C VAL A 138 -9.49 -0.62 6.74
N SER A 139 -9.46 -0.07 7.97
CA SER A 139 -10.56 -0.27 8.93
C SER A 139 -11.89 0.35 8.52
N LYS A 140 -11.90 1.21 7.48
CA LYS A 140 -13.09 1.83 6.91
C LYS A 140 -13.57 1.16 5.63
N LEU A 141 -12.80 0.20 5.09
CA LEU A 141 -13.23 -0.56 3.93
C LEU A 141 -14.49 -1.33 4.28
N GLN A 142 -15.49 -1.22 3.42
CA GLN A 142 -16.55 -2.22 3.38
C GLN A 142 -16.01 -3.46 2.66
N THR A 143 -16.50 -4.64 3.04
CA THR A 143 -16.18 -5.89 2.36
C THR A 143 -17.45 -6.44 1.74
N GLU A 144 -17.35 -6.94 0.51
CA GLU A 144 -18.42 -7.75 -0.09
C GLU A 144 -18.54 -9.14 0.52
#